data_AF-A0A6I3H6G0-F1
#
_entry.id   AF-A0A6I3H6G0-F1
#
_cell.length_a   1.000
_cell.length_b   1.000
_cell.length_c   1.000
_cell.angle_alpha   90.00
_cell.angle_beta   90.00
_cell.angle_gamma   90.00
#
_symmetry.space_group_name_H-M   'P 1'
#
loop_
_entity.id
_entity.type
_entity.pdbx_description
1 polymer ?
#
loop_
_entity_poly.entity_id
_entity_poly.type
_entity_poly.pdbx_seq_one_letter_code
_entity_poly.pdbx_strand_id
1 'polypeptide(L)'
;MNKKLFAVITSTAIVLSVSSTSTAFADNNRGEKRMSSILSGLVSNGTITQSQADAIVKASEGIKAASKSVRDANRAALDSVITSTLGISLDTVVSRLKAGETLATIAGDKKSALITALVAEINKQIDTALAAGKITANQATAQKAKSVDRVTNMVNNVKGFGKKANRPGVLPKPTNASPTSFKTA
;
A
#
# COMPACT_ATOMS: atom_id res chain seq x y z
N MET A 1 24.74 -22.19 29.17
CA MET A 1 23.98 -21.14 29.87
C MET A 1 24.05 -19.85 29.08
N ASN A 2 23.10 -19.59 28.18
CA ASN A 2 23.05 -18.35 27.38
C ASN A 2 21.63 -17.78 27.43
N LYS A 3 21.34 -17.03 28.49
CA LYS A 3 20.05 -16.34 28.70
C LYS A 3 20.02 -15.09 27.82
N LYS A 4 19.49 -15.21 26.60
CA LYS A 4 19.10 -14.03 25.82
C LYS A 4 17.80 -13.51 26.42
N LEU A 5 17.89 -12.38 27.11
CA LEU A 5 16.74 -11.66 27.65
C LEU A 5 15.75 -11.38 26.52
N PHE A 6 14.61 -12.06 26.56
CA PHE A 6 13.41 -11.59 25.88
C PHE A 6 12.93 -10.36 26.66
N ALA A 7 13.12 -9.17 26.08
CA ALA A 7 12.56 -7.94 26.61
C ALA A 7 11.04 -7.98 26.42
N VAL A 8 10.35 -8.53 27.43
CA VAL A 8 8.89 -8.48 27.58
C VAL A 8 8.53 -7.04 27.96
N ILE A 9 7.99 -6.28 27.01
CA ILE A 9 7.34 -5.01 27.31
C ILE A 9 5.95 -5.35 27.87
N THR A 10 5.87 -5.57 29.19
CA THR A 10 4.58 -5.65 29.90
C THR A 10 3.93 -4.27 29.86
N SER A 11 3.10 -4.06 28.83
CA SER A 11 2.29 -2.85 28.70
C SER A 11 1.08 -3.00 29.61
N THR A 12 1.03 -2.24 30.70
CA THR A 12 -0.22 -2.00 31.43
C THR A 12 -1.24 -1.41 30.46
N ALA A 13 -2.27 -2.19 30.12
CA ALA A 13 -3.30 -1.80 29.19
C ALA A 13 -4.24 -0.79 29.84
N ILE A 14 -4.15 0.48 29.45
CA ILE A 14 -5.26 1.42 29.57
C ILE A 14 -6.13 1.21 28.33
N VAL A 15 -7.30 0.59 28.51
CA VAL A 15 -8.29 0.41 27.44
C VAL A 15 -8.90 1.79 27.13
N LEU A 16 -8.43 2.41 26.05
CA LEU A 16 -9.11 3.54 25.42
C LEU A 16 -9.80 3.02 24.16
N SER A 17 -11.12 2.80 24.23
CA SER A 17 -11.93 2.39 23.09
C SER A 17 -12.10 3.56 22.12
N VAL A 18 -11.15 3.76 21.21
CA VAL A 18 -11.31 4.66 20.07
C VAL A 18 -11.84 3.85 18.89
N SER A 19 -13.12 4.02 18.58
CA SER A 19 -13.75 3.52 17.36
C SER A 19 -13.13 4.25 16.15
N SER A 20 -12.03 3.72 15.61
CA SER A 20 -11.30 4.32 14.50
C SER A 20 -11.95 3.98 13.15
N THR A 21 -12.75 4.89 12.60
CA THR A 21 -13.11 4.88 11.18
C THR A 21 -11.89 5.27 10.35
N SER A 22 -11.31 4.30 9.65
CA SER A 22 -10.08 4.49 8.86
C SER A 22 -10.40 5.12 7.51
N THR A 23 -10.24 6.44 7.41
CA THR A 23 -10.19 7.13 6.11
C THR A 23 -8.75 7.14 5.60
N ALA A 24 -8.50 6.46 4.49
CA ALA A 24 -7.17 6.37 3.88
C ALA A 24 -6.84 7.67 3.14
N PHE A 25 -6.01 8.52 3.75
CA PHE A 25 -5.42 9.69 3.08
C PHE A 25 -4.04 9.34 2.55
N ALA A 26 -3.94 9.14 1.24
CA ALA A 26 -2.68 8.98 0.51
C ALA A 26 -2.01 10.36 0.33
N ASP A 27 -1.40 10.87 1.40
CA ASP A 27 -0.36 11.91 1.34
C ASP A 27 0.55 11.71 2.55
N ASN A 28 1.67 11.01 2.34
CA ASN A 28 2.56 10.57 3.41
C ASN A 28 3.14 11.74 4.21
N ASN A 29 3.25 12.93 3.60
CA ASN A 29 3.73 14.14 4.28
C ASN A 29 2.66 14.78 5.17
N ARG A 30 1.37 14.57 4.89
CA ARG A 30 0.28 15.05 5.76
C ARG A 30 0.07 14.16 6.97
N GLY A 31 0.20 12.85 6.84
CA GLY A 31 -0.03 11.92 7.96
C GLY A 31 0.92 12.16 9.14
N GLU A 32 2.21 12.33 8.84
CA GLU A 32 3.24 12.52 9.86
C GLU A 32 3.14 13.89 10.54
N LYS A 33 2.96 14.95 9.76
CA LYS A 33 2.74 16.32 10.29
C LYS A 33 1.48 16.40 11.14
N ARG A 34 0.42 15.68 10.77
CA ARG A 34 -0.81 15.62 11.57
C ARG A 34 -0.59 14.88 12.88
N MET A 35 0.12 13.76 12.86
CA MET A 35 0.46 13.01 14.09
C MET A 35 1.30 13.87 15.04
N SER A 36 2.37 14.51 14.56
CA SER A 36 3.21 15.39 15.38
C SER A 36 2.44 16.58 15.93
N SER A 37 1.51 17.17 15.16
CA SER A 37 0.66 18.27 15.63
C SER A 37 -0.32 17.82 16.72
N ILE A 38 -0.93 16.64 16.60
CA ILE A 38 -1.81 16.06 17.62
C ILE A 38 -1.01 15.78 18.90
N LEU A 39 0.15 15.13 18.77
CA LEU A 39 1.02 14.82 19.92
C LEU A 39 1.51 16.10 20.62
N SER A 40 1.88 17.14 19.87
CA SER A 40 2.28 18.42 20.44
C SER A 40 1.16 19.09 21.23
N GLY A 41 -0.08 19.04 20.73
CA GLY A 41 -1.24 19.54 21.47
C GLY A 41 -1.49 18.77 22.77
N LEU A 42 -1.33 17.44 22.75
CA LEU A 42 -1.47 16.61 23.95
C LEU A 42 -0.34 16.82 24.97
N VAL A 43 0.89 17.07 24.51
CA VAL A 43 2.02 17.45 25.37
C VAL A 43 1.76 18.83 26.00
N SER A 44 1.31 19.81 25.21
CA SER A 44 0.99 21.15 25.69
C SER A 44 -0.14 21.14 26.72
N ASN A 45 -1.12 20.24 26.58
CA ASN A 45 -2.21 20.06 27.54
C ASN A 45 -1.81 19.21 28.76
N GLY A 46 -0.54 18.77 28.85
CA GLY A 46 -0.05 17.93 29.95
C GLY A 46 -0.67 16.53 30.00
N THR A 47 -1.39 16.11 28.96
CA THR A 47 -2.02 14.78 28.90
C THR A 47 -0.99 13.66 28.70
N ILE A 48 0.11 13.99 28.01
CA ILE A 48 1.28 13.11 27.83
C ILE A 48 2.57 13.90 28.01
N THR A 49 3.66 13.21 28.32
CA THR A 49 5.01 13.78 28.41
C THR A 49 5.71 13.78 27.05
N GLN A 50 6.73 14.63 26.89
CA GLN A 50 7.55 14.66 25.66
C GLN A 50 8.17 13.28 25.37
N SER A 51 8.67 12.59 26.41
CA SER A 51 9.24 11.25 26.25
C SER A 51 8.22 10.21 25.75
N GLN A 52 6.94 10.34 26.12
CA GLN A 52 5.87 9.45 25.61
C GLN A 52 5.54 9.78 24.15
N ALA A 53 5.49 11.07 23.78
CA ALA A 53 5.30 11.49 22.39
C ALA A 53 6.44 10.95 21.50
N ASP A 54 7.69 11.08 21.94
CA ASP A 54 8.86 10.60 21.18
C ASP A 54 8.86 9.07 21.03
N ALA A 55 8.44 8.33 22.06
CA ALA A 55 8.31 6.88 21.98
C ALA A 55 7.26 6.45 20.94
N ILE A 56 6.13 7.17 20.86
CA ILE A 56 5.08 6.91 19.85
C ILE A 56 5.60 7.21 18.44
N VAL A 57 6.32 8.31 18.25
CA VAL A 57 6.94 8.65 16.95
C VAL A 57 7.91 7.55 16.52
N LYS A 58 8.81 7.11 17.42
CA LYS A 58 9.75 6.02 17.14
C LYS A 58 9.04 4.70 16.81
N ALA A 59 7.97 4.36 17.52
CA ALA A 59 7.18 3.17 17.22
C ALA A 59 6.56 3.25 15.81
N SER A 60 6.04 4.44 15.43
CA SER A 60 5.48 4.69 14.09
C SER A 60 6.54 4.56 12.99
N GLU A 61 7.72 5.14 13.20
CA GLU A 61 8.86 5.01 12.27
C GLU A 61 9.31 3.55 12.10
N GLY A 62 9.40 2.80 13.21
CA GLY A 62 9.72 1.37 13.17
C GLY A 62 8.70 0.56 12.37
N ILE A 63 7.41 0.85 12.53
CA ILE A 63 6.34 0.22 11.73
C ILE A 63 6.45 0.61 10.25
N LYS A 64 6.71 1.88 9.93
CA LYS A 64 6.90 2.34 8.54
C LYS A 64 8.10 1.66 7.88
N ALA A 65 9.23 1.57 8.57
CA ALA A 65 10.43 0.91 8.09
C ALA A 65 10.19 -0.58 7.84
N ALA A 66 9.58 -1.28 8.80
CA ALA A 66 9.20 -2.68 8.64
C ALA A 66 8.23 -2.87 7.46
N SER A 67 7.21 -2.01 7.33
CA SER A 67 6.24 -2.08 6.24
C SER A 67 6.87 -1.79 4.87
N LYS A 68 7.87 -0.91 4.82
CA LYS A 68 8.65 -0.67 3.60
C LYS A 68 9.47 -1.90 3.24
N SER A 69 10.18 -2.48 4.20
CA SER A 69 10.97 -3.70 3.98
C SER A 69 10.12 -4.86 3.45
N VAL A 70 8.94 -5.09 4.02
CA VAL A 70 8.01 -6.14 3.54
C VAL A 70 7.55 -5.86 2.12
N ARG A 71 7.21 -4.61 1.78
CA ARG A 71 6.81 -4.24 0.41
C ARG A 71 7.95 -4.43 -0.58
N ASP A 72 9.16 -4.05 -0.21
CA ASP A 72 10.34 -4.17 -1.08
C ASP A 72 10.67 -5.67 -1.30
N ALA A 73 10.58 -6.51 -0.27
CA ALA A 73 10.75 -7.96 -0.38
C ALA A 73 9.66 -8.61 -1.26
N ASN A 74 8.39 -8.25 -1.05
CA ASN A 74 7.28 -8.74 -1.86
C ASN A 74 7.43 -8.36 -3.33
N ARG A 75 7.91 -7.14 -3.61
CA ARG A 75 8.19 -6.70 -4.98
C ARG A 75 9.32 -7.53 -5.60
N ALA A 76 10.41 -7.71 -4.88
CA ALA A 76 11.54 -8.53 -5.35
C ALA A 76 11.12 -9.97 -5.66
N ALA A 77 10.23 -10.55 -4.85
CA ALA A 77 9.67 -11.88 -5.10
C ALA A 77 8.86 -11.93 -6.41
N LEU A 78 8.03 -10.92 -6.69
CA LEU A 78 7.30 -10.84 -7.96
C LEU A 78 8.25 -10.66 -9.15
N ASP A 79 9.26 -9.81 -9.03
CA ASP A 79 10.28 -9.60 -10.06
C ASP A 79 11.05 -10.91 -10.34
N SER A 80 11.32 -11.71 -9.31
CA SER A 80 11.91 -13.04 -9.44
C SER A 80 10.98 -14.02 -10.17
N VAL A 81 9.67 -14.00 -9.91
CA VAL A 81 8.69 -14.84 -10.63
C VAL A 81 8.60 -14.46 -12.10
N ILE A 82 8.62 -13.15 -12.41
CA ILE A 82 8.58 -12.66 -13.78
C ILE A 82 9.82 -13.13 -14.55
N THR A 83 11.01 -12.88 -14.00
CA THR A 83 12.28 -13.23 -14.66
C THR A 83 12.46 -14.74 -14.82
N SER A 84 12.10 -15.54 -13.81
CA SER A 84 12.19 -17.00 -13.89
C SER A 84 11.20 -17.60 -14.90
N THR A 85 9.98 -17.06 -14.97
CA THR A 85 8.97 -17.53 -15.94
C THR A 85 9.35 -17.14 -17.36
N LEU A 86 9.77 -15.89 -17.57
CA LEU A 86 10.07 -15.37 -18.89
C LEU A 86 11.41 -15.87 -19.43
N GLY A 87 12.39 -16.11 -18.55
CA GLY A 87 13.75 -16.49 -18.93
C GLY A 87 14.57 -15.33 -19.49
N ILE A 88 14.22 -14.08 -19.11
CA ILE A 88 14.93 -12.85 -19.50
C ILE A 88 15.27 -12.03 -18.26
N SER A 89 16.26 -11.14 -18.38
CA SER A 89 16.67 -10.29 -17.26
C SER A 89 15.60 -9.26 -16.89
N LEU A 90 15.60 -8.85 -15.62
CA LEU A 90 14.69 -7.81 -15.13
C LEU A 90 14.87 -6.50 -15.89
N ASP A 91 16.12 -6.13 -16.21
CA ASP A 91 16.44 -4.92 -16.96
C ASP A 91 15.81 -4.94 -18.37
N THR A 92 15.81 -6.10 -19.02
CA THR A 92 15.17 -6.28 -20.33
C THR A 92 13.66 -6.10 -20.24
N VAL A 93 13.03 -6.70 -19.23
CA VAL A 93 11.60 -6.54 -18.95
C VAL A 93 11.28 -5.06 -18.72
N VAL A 94 12.02 -4.39 -17.84
CA VAL A 94 11.82 -2.97 -17.51
C VAL A 94 12.00 -2.09 -18.73
N SER A 95 13.00 -2.35 -19.58
CA SER A 95 13.22 -1.59 -20.81
C SER A 95 12.03 -1.70 -21.77
N ARG A 96 11.52 -2.91 -21.99
CA ARG A 96 10.36 -3.14 -22.87
C ARG A 96 9.06 -2.56 -22.31
N LEU A 97 8.86 -2.64 -20.99
CA LEU A 97 7.74 -1.98 -20.33
C LEU A 97 7.79 -0.45 -20.46
N LYS A 98 8.99 0.14 -20.39
CA LYS A 98 9.19 1.59 -20.63
C LYS A 98 8.97 1.97 -22.10
N ALA A 99 9.25 1.06 -23.03
CA ALA A 99 8.95 1.21 -24.45
C ALA A 99 7.44 1.09 -24.76
N GLY A 100 6.61 0.76 -23.76
CA GLY A 100 5.16 0.65 -23.92
C GLY A 100 4.68 -0.76 -24.29
N GLU A 101 5.55 -1.77 -24.22
CA GLU A 101 5.09 -3.15 -24.32
C GLU A 101 4.36 -3.59 -23.05
N THR A 102 3.39 -4.49 -23.19
CA THR A 102 2.71 -5.11 -22.04
C THR A 102 3.50 -6.33 -21.56
N LEU A 103 3.34 -6.73 -20.30
CA LEU A 103 3.89 -8.02 -19.84
C LEU A 103 3.33 -9.20 -20.65
N ALA A 104 2.08 -9.11 -21.12
CA ALA A 104 1.49 -10.10 -22.01
C ALA A 104 2.25 -10.22 -23.34
N THR A 105 2.60 -9.09 -23.94
CA THR A 105 3.38 -9.03 -25.19
C THR A 105 4.79 -9.59 -24.97
N ILE A 106 5.44 -9.23 -23.87
CA ILE A 106 6.78 -9.73 -23.51
C ILE A 106 6.74 -11.24 -23.24
N ALA A 107 5.66 -11.74 -22.62
CA ALA A 107 5.51 -13.15 -22.28
C ALA A 107 5.19 -14.06 -23.46
N GLY A 108 4.51 -13.55 -24.49
CA GLY A 108 4.03 -14.36 -25.61
C GLY A 108 3.25 -15.59 -25.11
N ASP A 109 3.68 -16.77 -25.54
CA ASP A 109 3.07 -18.06 -25.18
C ASP A 109 3.11 -18.36 -23.68
N LYS A 110 4.06 -17.75 -22.94
CA LYS A 110 4.22 -17.96 -21.49
C LYS A 110 3.24 -17.14 -20.65
N LYS A 111 2.36 -16.35 -21.28
CA LYS A 111 1.40 -15.48 -20.57
C LYS A 111 0.56 -16.23 -19.51
N SER A 112 0.01 -17.40 -19.86
CA SER A 112 -0.83 -18.18 -18.93
C SER A 112 -0.03 -18.66 -17.71
N ALA A 113 1.18 -19.15 -17.96
CA ALA A 113 2.11 -19.56 -16.91
C ALA A 113 2.49 -18.38 -16.00
N LEU A 114 2.76 -17.20 -16.59
CA LEU A 114 3.09 -15.99 -15.85
C LEU A 114 1.95 -15.53 -14.94
N ILE A 115 0.71 -15.52 -15.43
CA ILE A 115 -0.47 -15.16 -14.63
C ILE A 115 -0.61 -16.13 -13.45
N THR A 116 -0.48 -17.42 -13.71
CA THR A 116 -0.59 -18.47 -12.68
C THR A 116 0.48 -18.32 -11.60
N ALA A 117 1.74 -18.12 -12.00
CA ALA A 117 2.85 -17.96 -11.07
C ALA A 117 2.74 -16.67 -10.23
N LEU A 118 2.31 -15.56 -10.84
CA LEU A 118 2.09 -14.30 -10.12
C LEU A 118 0.93 -14.40 -9.12
N VAL A 119 -0.16 -15.07 -9.47
CA VAL A 119 -1.28 -15.29 -8.54
C VAL A 119 -0.85 -16.16 -7.36
N ALA A 120 -0.07 -17.22 -7.62
CA ALA A 120 0.45 -18.08 -6.56
C ALA A 120 1.34 -17.32 -5.57
N GLU A 121 2.26 -16.49 -6.07
CA GLU A 121 3.13 -15.67 -5.23
C GLU A 121 2.35 -14.60 -4.44
N ILE A 122 1.35 -13.94 -5.06
CA ILE A 122 0.49 -12.99 -4.34
C ILE A 122 -0.30 -13.68 -3.23
N ASN A 123 -0.84 -14.88 -3.48
CA ASN A 123 -1.56 -15.63 -2.46
C ASN A 123 -0.65 -16.01 -1.28
N LYS A 124 0.60 -16.39 -1.55
CA LYS A 124 1.62 -16.64 -0.52
C LYS A 124 1.93 -15.39 0.32
N GLN A 125 1.99 -14.22 -0.30
CA GLN A 125 2.17 -12.94 0.41
C GLN A 125 0.96 -12.61 1.30
N ILE A 126 -0.26 -12.87 0.81
CA ILE A 126 -1.50 -12.72 1.59
C ILE A 126 -1.47 -13.66 2.81
N ASP A 127 -1.08 -14.92 2.62
CA ASP A 127 -1.00 -15.90 3.71
C ASP A 127 0.06 -15.54 4.75
N THR A 128 1.20 -15.01 4.30
CA THR A 128 2.24 -14.50 5.20
C THR A 128 1.73 -13.30 6.01
N ALA A 129 0.95 -12.40 5.39
CA ALA A 129 0.35 -11.27 6.09
C ALA A 129 -0.74 -11.71 7.09
N LEU A 130 -1.51 -12.75 6.74
CA LEU A 130 -2.51 -13.36 7.63
C LEU A 130 -1.84 -14.01 8.85
N ALA A 131 -0.80 -14.82 8.62
CA ALA A 131 -0.03 -15.46 9.68
C ALA A 131 0.66 -14.44 10.60
N ALA A 132 1.11 -13.32 10.05
CA ALA A 132 1.67 -12.20 10.81
C ALA A 132 0.61 -11.34 11.54
N GLY A 133 -0.68 -11.69 11.45
CA GLY A 133 -1.79 -10.96 12.08
C GLY A 133 -2.01 -9.55 11.52
N LYS A 134 -1.47 -9.25 10.33
CA LYS A 134 -1.58 -7.92 9.70
C LYS A 134 -2.90 -7.72 8.97
N ILE A 135 -3.57 -8.82 8.61
CA ILE A 135 -4.89 -8.84 7.99
C ILE A 135 -5.76 -9.90 8.67
N THR A 136 -7.07 -9.72 8.61
CA THR A 136 -8.04 -10.72 9.07
C THR A 136 -8.27 -11.80 8.02
N ALA A 137 -8.81 -12.95 8.42
CA ALA A 137 -9.17 -14.03 7.49
C ALA A 137 -10.15 -13.56 6.39
N ASN A 138 -11.14 -12.73 6.74
CA ASN A 138 -12.08 -12.17 5.79
C ASN A 138 -11.39 -11.24 4.77
N GLN A 139 -10.41 -10.45 5.23
CA GLN A 139 -9.61 -9.61 4.34
C GLN A 139 -8.73 -10.45 3.42
N ALA A 140 -8.13 -11.54 3.92
CA ALA A 140 -7.33 -12.46 3.11
C ALA A 140 -8.17 -13.09 2.00
N THR A 141 -9.35 -13.65 2.32
CA THR A 141 -10.27 -14.24 1.34
C THR A 141 -10.70 -13.23 0.28
N ALA A 142 -11.11 -12.03 0.70
CA ALA A 142 -11.50 -10.97 -0.23
C ALA A 142 -10.35 -10.53 -1.15
N GLN A 143 -9.11 -10.54 -0.66
CA GLN A 143 -7.93 -10.22 -1.47
C GLN A 143 -7.58 -11.34 -2.44
N LYS A 144 -7.64 -12.61 -2.02
CA LYS A 144 -7.39 -13.76 -2.89
C LYS A 144 -8.37 -13.82 -4.06
N ALA A 145 -9.66 -13.59 -3.78
CA ALA A 145 -10.71 -13.57 -4.80
C ALA A 145 -10.44 -12.54 -5.92
N LYS A 146 -9.85 -11.39 -5.59
CA LYS A 146 -9.53 -10.32 -6.56
C LYS A 146 -8.14 -10.45 -7.21
N SER A 147 -7.33 -11.42 -6.78
CA SER A 147 -5.93 -11.48 -7.21
C SER A 147 -5.78 -11.93 -8.66
N VAL A 148 -6.63 -12.86 -9.13
CA VAL A 148 -6.65 -13.30 -10.53
C VAL A 148 -6.97 -12.13 -11.46
N ASP A 149 -8.04 -11.38 -11.18
CA ASP A 149 -8.45 -10.23 -12.01
C ASP A 149 -7.39 -9.15 -12.04
N ARG A 150 -6.80 -8.81 -10.87
CA ARG A 150 -5.76 -7.79 -10.78
C ARG A 150 -4.49 -8.18 -11.52
N VAL A 151 -4.05 -9.43 -11.40
CA VAL A 151 -2.87 -9.93 -12.13
C VAL A 151 -3.14 -9.95 -13.62
N THR A 152 -4.31 -10.45 -14.04
CA THR A 152 -4.71 -10.47 -15.45
C THR A 152 -4.73 -9.05 -16.02
N ASN A 153 -5.30 -8.09 -15.30
CA ASN A 153 -5.30 -6.69 -15.69
C ASN A 153 -3.88 -6.09 -15.73
N MET A 154 -3.01 -6.44 -14.79
CA MET A 154 -1.62 -5.98 -14.77
C MET A 154 -0.80 -6.55 -15.93
N VAL A 155 -1.02 -7.81 -16.28
CA VAL A 155 -0.28 -8.48 -17.35
C VAL A 155 -0.72 -7.95 -18.73
N ASN A 156 -2.02 -7.72 -18.91
CA ASN A 156 -2.59 -7.29 -20.18
C ASN A 156 -2.49 -5.78 -20.45
N ASN A 157 -2.29 -4.95 -19.42
CA ASN A 157 -2.19 -3.51 -19.60
C ASN A 157 -0.76 -3.03 -19.41
N VAL A 158 -0.29 -2.19 -20.33
CA VAL A 158 0.88 -1.36 -20.09
C VAL A 158 0.52 -0.54 -18.87
N LYS A 159 1.33 -0.62 -17.82
CA LYS A 159 1.15 0.24 -16.66
C LYS A 159 1.27 1.68 -17.14
N GLY A 160 0.14 2.29 -17.48
CA GLY A 160 0.02 3.71 -17.69
C GLY A 160 0.42 4.38 -16.40
N PHE A 161 1.69 4.71 -16.27
CA PHE A 161 2.15 5.78 -15.42
C PHE A 161 1.31 7.02 -15.79
N GLY A 162 0.25 7.28 -15.02
CA GLY A 162 -0.41 8.60 -15.02
C GLY A 162 -1.70 8.80 -15.81
N LYS A 163 -2.53 7.79 -16.10
CA LYS A 163 -3.92 8.07 -16.51
C LYS A 163 -4.89 7.44 -15.51
N LYS A 164 -5.45 8.27 -14.63
CA LYS A 164 -6.68 8.00 -13.88
C LYS A 164 -7.83 7.84 -14.88
N ALA A 165 -7.90 6.71 -15.59
CA ALA A 165 -9.06 6.37 -16.38
C ALA A 165 -10.06 5.63 -15.48
N ASN A 166 -11.27 6.19 -15.38
CA ASN A 166 -12.44 5.69 -14.63
C ASN A 166 -12.33 5.60 -13.10
N ARG A 167 -12.54 6.75 -12.43
CA ARG A 167 -13.35 6.77 -11.20
C ARG A 167 -14.79 7.11 -11.62
N PRO A 168 -15.77 6.22 -11.46
CA PRO A 168 -17.18 6.62 -11.56
C PRO A 168 -17.43 7.63 -10.44
N GLY A 169 -17.82 8.86 -10.78
CA GLY A 169 -18.21 9.88 -9.80
C GLY A 169 -17.31 11.11 -9.67
N VAL A 170 -16.43 11.42 -10.63
CA VAL A 170 -15.85 12.76 -10.71
C VAL A 170 -16.76 13.63 -11.57
N LEU A 171 -17.64 14.39 -10.91
CA LEU A 171 -18.42 15.46 -11.54
C LEU A 171 -17.46 16.41 -12.29
N PRO A 172 -17.80 16.85 -13.51
CA PRO A 172 -16.98 17.82 -14.23
C PRO A 172 -16.81 19.09 -13.39
N LYS A 173 -15.57 19.57 -13.31
CA LYS A 173 -15.21 20.82 -12.63
C LYS A 173 -16.01 21.96 -13.27
N PRO A 174 -16.77 22.77 -12.51
CA PRO A 174 -17.46 23.92 -13.08
C PRO A 174 -16.42 24.86 -13.68
N THR A 175 -16.52 25.08 -14.99
CA THR A 175 -15.80 26.13 -15.68
C THR A 175 -16.40 27.45 -15.25
N ASN A 176 -15.60 28.33 -14.65
CA ASN A 176 -16.00 29.71 -14.35
C ASN A 176 -16.45 30.39 -15.66
N ALA A 177 -17.76 30.54 -15.83
CA ALA A 177 -18.34 31.51 -16.75
C ALA A 177 -18.64 32.78 -15.95
N SER A 178 -18.19 33.91 -16.49
CA SER A 178 -18.27 35.27 -15.92
C SER A 178 -19.69 35.69 -15.49
N PRO A 179 -19.84 36.62 -14.53
CA PRO A 179 -21.15 37.06 -14.07
C PRO A 179 -21.71 38.10 -15.05
N THR A 180 -22.60 37.70 -15.94
CA THR A 180 -23.46 38.65 -16.67
C THR A 180 -24.75 38.89 -15.90
N SER A 181 -24.77 40.02 -15.18
CA SER A 181 -25.91 40.92 -14.92
C SER A 181 -27.30 40.30 -14.72
N PHE A 182 -27.78 40.31 -13.47
CA PHE A 182 -29.21 40.28 -13.19
C PHE A 182 -29.86 41.57 -13.75
N LYS A 183 -30.73 41.41 -14.75
CA LYS A 183 -31.65 42.45 -15.19
C LYS A 183 -32.99 42.21 -14.48
N THR A 184 -33.38 43.19 -13.69
CA THR A 184 -34.68 43.36 -13.05
C THR A 184 -35.80 43.34 -14.09
N ALA A 185 -36.89 42.65 -13.79
CA ALA A 185 -38.24 42.92 -14.27
C ALA A 185 -39.21 42.53 -13.15
#